data_AF-A0A817F664-F1
#
_entry.id   AF-A0A817F664-F1
#
_cell.length_a   1.000
_cell.length_b   1.000
_cell.length_c   1.000
_cell.angle_alpha   90.00
_cell.angle_beta   90.00
_cell.angle_gamma   90.00
#
_symmetry.space_group_name_H-M   'P 1'
#
loop_
_entity.id
_entity.type
_entity.pdbx_description
1 polymer ?
#
loop_
_entity_poly.entity_id
_entity_poly.type
_entity_poly.pdbx_seq_one_letter_code
_entity_poly.pdbx_strand_id
1 'polypeptide(L)'
;MSEEDIIDLILTFKNNSTQDNIDKRIQQVLLPSMDSIQKSNEYFKKVLINKLQNNIDIYPIINSFKLKSNIKQNDFDQLIKELILNVNSINQISICQQLLTLINNKQDLEYIIESCRIFIKWSITMIPSEMIRILESDESLSNAIVLLTQSAIKEEMNKINISIGTELYHDLERICRNRLSSQTLSNLFVSSLLKSDSIECFQIVRSMLLRNHIPLIIQAATDYIDSAKNGQDKSILLAKHCLDLVDDQSLVINERNLIESQNICDFFHYPITPLEIRRHPNPIQIISAILNSNPQAYKNTSKLISLSLYLQNGDKQDKKDQCMLYIAEHCLKINDLNMCWELCSSLVEENDGPSWKCCWQLINKNSSYINQSILSFISFHCDEILLDDVLKKSISIRNQSIPNEEYRITSTYSYYTNSFYDRDYSQQMELKEIPLLKSPPIDEKTAIKYVNIDTLLFIMICLASNTNVSLHFKLIQMKHIK
;
A
#
# COMPACT_ATOMS: atom_id res chain seq x y z
N MET A 1 -20.76 63.84 26.44
CA MET A 1 -20.98 62.41 26.09
C MET A 1 -21.00 62.33 24.59
N SER A 2 -20.27 61.39 24.01
CA SER A 2 -20.39 61.08 22.58
C SER A 2 -21.81 60.55 22.29
N GLU A 3 -22.25 60.62 21.03
CA GLU A 3 -23.54 60.03 20.61
C GLU A 3 -23.59 58.51 20.92
N GLU A 4 -22.45 57.83 20.86
CA GLU A 4 -22.29 56.42 21.23
C GLU A 4 -22.47 56.20 22.74
N ASP A 5 -21.88 57.07 23.59
CA ASP A 5 -22.04 56.99 25.05
C ASP A 5 -23.51 57.19 25.46
N ILE A 6 -24.24 58.06 24.74
CA ILE A 6 -25.66 58.31 24.99
C ILE A 6 -26.46 57.04 24.69
N ILE A 7 -26.21 56.39 23.55
CA ILE A 7 -26.90 55.14 23.19
C ILE A 7 -26.53 54.01 24.15
N ASP A 8 -25.28 53.87 24.55
CA ASP A 8 -24.87 52.85 25.53
C ASP A 8 -25.53 53.08 26.91
N LEU A 9 -25.63 54.35 27.33
CA LEU A 9 -26.32 54.73 28.56
C LEU A 9 -27.84 54.44 28.48
N ILE A 10 -28.46 54.65 27.32
CA ILE A 10 -29.87 54.29 27.08
C ILE A 10 -30.07 52.77 27.14
N LEU A 11 -29.11 52.01 26.63
CA LEU A 11 -29.16 50.54 26.58
C LEU A 11 -28.56 49.86 27.82
N THR A 12 -28.19 50.60 28.86
CA THR A 12 -27.79 50.01 30.14
C THR A 12 -29.04 49.58 30.90
N PHE A 13 -29.36 48.29 30.79
CA PHE A 13 -30.42 47.65 31.56
C PHE A 13 -29.79 46.88 32.73
N LYS A 14 -30.48 46.86 33.88
CA LYS A 14 -30.15 45.86 34.91
C LYS A 14 -30.58 44.49 34.37
N ASN A 15 -29.83 43.44 34.67
CA ASN A 15 -30.13 42.06 34.22
C ASN A 15 -31.56 41.59 34.58
N ASN A 16 -32.21 42.23 35.56
CA ASN A 16 -33.59 41.92 36.00
C ASN A 16 -34.64 42.94 35.50
N SER A 17 -34.36 43.67 34.43
CA SER A 17 -35.33 44.64 33.89
C SER A 17 -36.49 43.91 33.23
N THR A 18 -37.73 44.29 33.57
CA THR A 18 -38.93 43.73 32.94
C THR A 18 -39.03 44.15 31.47
N GLN A 19 -39.64 43.31 30.63
CA GLN A 19 -39.86 43.63 29.21
C GLN A 19 -40.59 44.97 29.03
N ASP A 20 -41.57 45.26 29.88
CA ASP A 20 -42.29 46.55 29.88
C ASP A 20 -41.38 47.76 30.07
N ASN A 21 -40.35 47.63 30.91
CA ASN A 21 -39.39 48.72 31.15
C ASN A 21 -38.48 48.91 29.92
N ILE A 22 -38.09 47.81 29.28
CA ILE A 22 -37.31 47.83 28.04
C ILE A 22 -38.14 48.50 26.92
N ASP A 23 -39.40 48.09 26.76
CA ASP A 23 -40.34 48.64 25.78
C ASP A 23 -40.57 50.14 25.95
N LYS A 24 -40.85 50.59 27.19
CA LYS A 24 -41.04 52.01 27.47
C LYS A 24 -39.78 52.82 27.13
N ARG A 25 -38.59 52.31 27.49
CA ARG A 25 -37.33 53.03 27.25
C ARG A 25 -36.99 53.09 25.77
N ILE A 26 -37.22 52.02 25.02
CA ILE A 26 -37.02 52.01 23.57
C ILE A 26 -37.98 53.00 22.90
N GLN A 27 -39.27 52.95 23.25
CA GLN A 27 -40.28 53.79 22.63
C GLN A 27 -40.14 55.28 22.98
N GLN A 28 -39.85 55.60 24.25
CA GLN A 28 -39.86 56.98 24.74
C GLN A 28 -38.50 57.68 24.68
N VAL A 29 -37.40 56.93 24.60
CA VAL A 29 -36.05 57.50 24.68
C VAL A 29 -35.21 57.12 23.47
N LEU A 30 -35.08 55.84 23.16
CA LEU A 30 -34.20 55.38 22.08
C LEU A 30 -34.68 55.89 20.71
N LEU A 31 -35.92 55.59 20.31
CA LEU A 31 -36.42 55.96 18.98
C LEU A 31 -36.39 57.47 18.72
N PRO A 32 -36.86 58.35 19.63
CA PRO A 32 -36.74 59.80 19.44
C PRO A 32 -35.29 60.28 19.34
N SER A 33 -34.37 59.66 20.10
CA SER A 33 -32.94 59.99 20.03
C SER A 33 -32.34 59.56 18.68
N MET A 34 -32.76 58.40 18.16
CA MET A 34 -32.28 57.88 16.88
C MET A 34 -32.70 58.77 15.70
N ASP A 35 -33.88 59.39 15.74
CA ASP A 35 -34.35 60.32 14.71
C ASP A 35 -33.54 61.64 14.69
N SER A 36 -32.98 62.03 15.84
CA SER A 36 -32.20 63.26 15.99
C SER A 36 -30.71 63.13 15.63
N ILE A 37 -30.18 61.91 15.63
CA ILE A 37 -28.75 61.62 15.46
C ILE A 37 -28.49 61.10 14.04
N GLN A 38 -27.64 61.79 13.29
CA GLN A 38 -27.41 61.52 11.86
C GLN A 38 -26.81 60.12 11.56
N LYS A 39 -26.08 59.51 12.52
CA LYS A 39 -25.48 58.18 12.41
C LYS A 39 -26.00 57.18 13.46
N SER A 40 -27.21 57.42 13.96
CA SER A 40 -27.79 56.67 15.09
C SER A 40 -27.79 55.16 14.88
N ASN A 41 -28.09 54.70 13.66
CA ASN A 41 -28.11 53.27 13.31
C ASN A 41 -26.73 52.61 13.42
N GLU A 42 -25.65 53.29 13.00
CA GLU A 42 -24.29 52.74 13.09
C GLU A 42 -23.83 52.62 14.55
N TYR A 43 -24.10 53.65 15.37
CA TYR A 43 -23.76 53.62 16.78
C TYR A 43 -24.61 52.61 17.54
N PHE A 44 -25.91 52.53 17.26
CA PHE A 44 -26.80 51.52 17.84
C PHE A 44 -26.30 50.11 17.56
N LYS A 45 -25.95 49.82 16.30
CA LYS A 45 -25.32 48.56 15.91
C LYS A 45 -24.01 48.31 16.68
N LYS A 46 -23.09 49.28 16.74
CA LYS A 46 -21.81 49.14 17.46
C LYS A 46 -22.02 48.81 18.94
N VAL A 47 -22.94 49.51 19.60
CA VAL A 47 -23.27 49.28 21.01
C VAL A 47 -23.87 47.88 21.20
N LEU A 48 -24.78 47.44 20.32
CA LEU A 48 -25.33 46.09 20.36
C LEU A 48 -24.25 45.02 20.16
N ILE A 49 -23.33 45.21 19.21
CA ILE A 49 -22.19 44.31 18.99
C ILE A 49 -21.32 44.24 20.25
N ASN A 50 -20.95 45.38 20.82
CA ASN A 50 -20.13 45.42 22.04
C ASN A 50 -20.84 44.73 23.22
N LYS A 51 -22.15 44.93 23.39
CA LYS A 51 -22.94 44.22 24.41
C LYS A 51 -22.98 42.72 24.17
N LEU A 52 -23.21 42.28 22.93
CA LEU A 52 -23.20 40.87 22.54
C LEU A 52 -21.85 40.23 22.88
N GLN A 53 -20.74 40.88 22.48
CA GLN A 53 -19.38 40.44 22.71
C GLN A 53 -19.01 40.33 24.20
N ASN A 54 -19.69 41.11 25.05
CA ASN A 54 -19.59 41.04 26.52
C ASN A 54 -20.60 40.06 27.15
N ASN A 55 -21.20 39.16 26.35
CA ASN A 55 -22.19 38.16 26.78
C ASN A 55 -23.45 38.73 27.43
N ILE A 56 -23.85 39.96 27.06
CA ILE A 56 -25.11 40.54 27.49
C ILE A 56 -26.21 40.05 26.55
N ASP A 57 -27.33 39.57 27.12
CA ASP A 57 -28.49 39.17 26.33
C ASP A 57 -29.17 40.41 25.71
N ILE A 58 -28.98 40.55 24.40
CA ILE A 58 -29.54 41.64 23.59
C ILE A 58 -30.91 41.30 22.98
N TYR A 59 -31.38 40.06 23.09
CA TYR A 59 -32.64 39.63 22.47
C TYR A 59 -33.86 40.48 22.91
N PRO A 60 -34.07 40.75 24.21
CA PRO A 60 -35.20 41.58 24.67
C PRO A 60 -35.19 42.99 24.07
N ILE A 61 -34.00 43.57 23.92
CA ILE A 61 -33.79 44.91 23.34
C ILE A 61 -34.16 44.89 21.86
N ILE A 62 -33.65 43.91 21.12
CA ILE A 62 -33.85 43.80 19.68
C ILE A 62 -35.30 43.47 19.33
N ASN A 63 -35.93 42.56 20.07
CA ASN A 63 -37.34 42.22 19.86
C ASN A 63 -38.24 43.45 20.07
N SER A 64 -38.00 44.20 21.15
CA SER A 64 -38.71 45.44 21.41
C SER A 64 -38.45 46.51 20.35
N PHE A 65 -37.20 46.67 19.92
CA PHE A 65 -36.84 47.57 18.83
C PHE A 65 -37.57 47.20 17.54
N LYS A 66 -37.64 45.92 17.17
CA LYS A 66 -38.40 45.45 16.01
C LYS A 66 -39.88 45.80 16.10
N LEU A 67 -40.51 45.59 17.25
CA LEU A 67 -41.95 45.81 17.45
C LEU A 67 -42.34 47.29 17.49
N LYS A 68 -41.42 48.18 17.90
CA LYS A 68 -41.71 49.60 18.14
C LYS A 68 -41.16 50.53 17.06
N SER A 69 -40.16 50.11 16.29
CA SER A 69 -39.56 50.94 15.24
C SER A 69 -40.31 50.77 13.91
N ASN A 70 -40.20 51.79 13.04
CA ASN A 70 -40.68 51.74 11.66
C ASN A 70 -39.58 51.23 10.70
N ILE A 71 -38.62 50.45 11.18
CA ILE A 71 -37.53 49.93 10.36
C ILE A 71 -38.08 49.00 9.28
N LYS A 72 -37.58 49.12 8.05
CA LYS A 72 -37.96 48.20 6.98
C LYS A 72 -37.42 46.80 7.31
N GLN A 73 -38.18 45.77 6.98
CA GLN A 73 -37.80 44.38 7.27
C GLN A 73 -36.41 44.02 6.70
N ASN A 74 -36.06 44.49 5.50
CA ASN A 74 -34.76 44.22 4.89
C ASN A 74 -33.59 44.84 5.68
N ASP A 75 -33.76 46.07 6.17
CA ASP A 75 -32.74 46.76 6.96
C ASP A 75 -32.59 46.11 8.34
N PHE A 76 -33.69 45.63 8.92
CA PHE A 76 -33.68 44.85 10.15
C PHE A 76 -33.01 43.48 9.97
N ASP A 77 -33.33 42.75 8.92
CA ASP A 77 -32.71 41.46 8.60
C ASP A 77 -31.19 41.61 8.42
N GLN A 78 -30.74 42.71 7.77
CA GLN A 78 -29.32 43.03 7.63
C GLN A 78 -28.65 43.34 8.97
N LEU A 79 -29.31 44.09 9.87
CA LEU A 79 -28.81 44.34 11.22
C LEU A 79 -28.63 43.03 12.00
N ILE A 80 -29.62 42.14 11.97
CA ILE A 80 -29.55 40.84 12.66
C ILE A 80 -28.43 39.98 12.08
N LYS A 81 -28.31 39.94 10.74
CA LYS A 81 -27.21 39.25 10.07
C LYS A 81 -25.88 39.76 10.60
N GLU A 82 -25.65 41.06 10.60
CA GLU A 82 -24.41 41.65 11.09
C GLU A 82 -24.13 41.37 12.57
N LEU A 83 -25.17 41.32 13.42
CA LEU A 83 -25.01 40.94 14.82
C LEU A 83 -24.56 39.49 14.98
N ILE A 84 -25.20 38.55 14.29
CA ILE A 84 -24.83 37.12 14.31
C ILE A 84 -23.40 36.93 13.81
N LEU A 85 -22.97 37.70 12.80
CA LEU A 85 -21.61 37.63 12.26
C LEU A 85 -20.52 38.19 13.18
N ASN A 86 -20.89 39.03 14.16
CA ASN A 86 -19.93 39.64 15.10
C ASN A 86 -19.85 38.92 16.45
N VAL A 87 -20.49 37.76 16.56
CA VAL A 87 -20.35 36.83 17.69
C VAL A 87 -18.90 36.39 17.82
N ASN A 88 -18.38 36.46 19.05
CA ASN A 88 -17.00 36.09 19.37
C ASN A 88 -16.91 35.00 20.45
N SER A 89 -18.05 34.49 20.92
CA SER A 89 -18.10 33.44 21.95
C SER A 89 -19.21 32.43 21.69
N ILE A 90 -18.95 31.17 22.02
CA ILE A 90 -19.90 30.05 21.92
C ILE A 90 -21.15 30.28 22.77
N ASN A 91 -21.00 30.92 23.93
CA ASN A 91 -22.12 31.20 24.85
C ASN A 91 -23.21 32.06 24.19
N GLN A 92 -22.86 32.83 23.16
CA GLN A 92 -23.76 33.73 22.44
C GLN A 92 -24.59 33.01 21.36
N ILE A 93 -24.32 31.73 21.06
CA ILE A 93 -25.06 30.99 20.01
C ILE A 93 -26.53 30.80 20.39
N SER A 94 -26.84 30.66 21.68
CA SER A 94 -28.23 30.62 22.17
C SER A 94 -28.97 31.92 21.86
N ILE A 95 -28.32 33.07 22.05
CA ILE A 95 -28.86 34.40 21.70
C ILE A 95 -29.07 34.47 20.19
N CYS A 96 -28.13 33.97 19.39
CA CYS A 96 -28.26 33.96 17.92
C CYS A 96 -29.49 33.18 17.45
N GLN A 97 -29.80 32.04 18.07
CA GLN A 97 -31.01 31.26 17.77
C GLN A 97 -32.27 32.05 18.07
N GLN A 98 -32.29 32.79 19.17
CA GLN A 98 -33.42 33.67 19.49
C GLN A 98 -33.53 34.80 18.45
N LEU A 99 -32.41 35.42 18.07
CA LEU A 99 -32.39 36.48 17.05
C LEU A 99 -32.88 35.99 15.68
N LEU A 100 -32.57 34.74 15.29
CA LEU A 100 -33.09 34.14 14.06
C LEU A 100 -34.61 34.08 13.99
N THR A 101 -35.30 33.98 15.14
CA THR A 101 -36.78 33.99 15.16
C THR A 101 -37.38 35.32 14.71
N LEU A 102 -36.56 36.38 14.64
CA LEU A 102 -36.99 37.74 14.32
C LEU A 102 -36.84 38.09 12.84
N ILE A 103 -36.29 37.23 11.98
CA ILE A 103 -36.03 37.53 10.57
C ILE A 103 -36.80 36.59 9.64
N ASN A 104 -37.10 37.06 8.42
CA ASN A 104 -37.89 36.28 7.46
C ASN A 104 -37.01 35.37 6.59
N ASN A 105 -35.86 35.86 6.11
CA ASN A 105 -34.95 35.09 5.27
C ASN A 105 -33.79 34.51 6.11
N LYS A 106 -34.08 33.42 6.83
CA LYS A 106 -33.16 32.85 7.82
C LYS A 106 -32.38 31.61 7.38
N GLN A 107 -32.66 31.04 6.20
CA GLN A 107 -32.16 29.71 5.81
C GLN A 107 -30.63 29.60 5.89
N ASP A 108 -29.90 30.58 5.34
CA ASP A 108 -28.43 30.57 5.34
C ASP A 108 -27.85 30.72 6.76
N LEU A 109 -28.45 31.60 7.57
CA LEU A 109 -27.99 31.86 8.94
C LEU A 109 -28.36 30.72 9.89
N GLU A 110 -29.52 30.09 9.71
CA GLU A 110 -29.91 28.86 10.39
C GLU A 110 -28.91 27.74 10.13
N TYR A 111 -28.52 27.56 8.86
CA TYR A 111 -27.52 26.57 8.48
C TYR A 111 -26.14 26.87 9.10
N ILE A 112 -25.70 28.14 9.12
CA ILE A 112 -24.44 28.54 9.79
C ILE A 112 -24.49 28.24 11.29
N ILE A 113 -25.58 28.65 11.96
CA ILE A 113 -25.73 28.47 13.41
C ILE A 113 -25.83 26.98 13.76
N GLU A 114 -26.58 26.20 13.00
CA GLU A 114 -26.67 24.75 13.21
C GLU A 114 -25.31 24.07 13.00
N SER A 115 -24.56 24.49 11.97
CA SER A 115 -23.20 23.98 11.77
C SER A 115 -22.30 24.31 12.97
N CYS A 116 -22.33 25.53 13.49
CA CYS A 116 -21.58 25.90 14.70
C CYS A 116 -21.94 24.99 15.88
N ARG A 117 -23.24 24.71 16.10
CA ARG A 117 -23.69 23.80 17.17
C ARG A 117 -23.13 22.40 17.01
N ILE A 118 -23.07 21.88 15.79
CA ILE A 118 -22.51 20.55 15.52
C ILE A 118 -21.02 20.54 15.85
N PHE A 119 -20.24 21.56 15.44
CA PHE A 119 -18.83 21.66 15.82
C PHE A 119 -18.66 21.68 17.35
N ILE A 120 -19.49 22.44 18.06
CA ILE A 120 -19.45 22.52 19.54
C ILE A 120 -19.84 21.20 20.21
N LYS A 121 -20.81 20.48 19.65
CA LYS A 121 -21.18 19.15 20.12
C LYS A 121 -20.00 18.18 20.11
N TRP A 122 -19.12 18.31 19.11
CA TRP A 122 -17.88 17.55 18.97
C TRP A 122 -16.64 18.32 19.49
N SER A 123 -16.90 19.26 20.41
CA SER A 123 -15.96 20.07 21.17
C SER A 123 -14.94 20.86 20.38
N ILE A 124 -15.30 21.24 19.17
CA ILE A 124 -14.59 22.27 18.42
C ILE A 124 -15.30 23.60 18.68
N THR A 125 -14.53 24.55 19.20
CA THR A 125 -14.98 25.93 19.32
C THR A 125 -15.16 26.51 17.93
N MET A 126 -16.40 26.88 17.58
CA MET A 126 -16.72 27.44 16.27
C MET A 126 -17.69 28.60 16.43
N ILE A 127 -17.33 29.75 15.88
CA ILE A 127 -18.20 30.94 15.82
C ILE A 127 -18.70 31.19 14.38
N PRO A 128 -19.82 31.92 14.20
CA PRO A 128 -20.42 32.11 12.88
C PRO A 128 -19.49 32.72 11.82
N SER A 129 -18.62 33.65 12.20
CA SER A 129 -17.67 34.29 11.27
C SER A 129 -16.60 33.32 10.76
N GLU A 130 -16.12 32.41 11.61
CA GLU A 130 -15.20 31.33 11.21
C GLU A 130 -15.89 30.29 10.35
N MET A 131 -17.12 29.90 10.72
CA MET A 131 -17.92 28.94 9.96
C MET A 131 -18.16 29.43 8.53
N ILE A 132 -18.39 30.71 8.32
CA ILE A 132 -18.56 31.26 6.97
C ILE A 132 -17.30 31.10 6.14
N ARG A 133 -16.13 31.39 6.71
CA ARG A 133 -14.85 31.18 6.00
C ARG A 133 -14.65 29.71 5.62
N ILE A 134 -15.08 28.78 6.48
CA ILE A 134 -15.04 27.35 6.18
C ILE A 134 -15.98 27.00 5.02
N LEU A 135 -17.16 27.62 4.97
CA LEU A 135 -18.17 27.39 3.93
C LEU A 135 -17.89 28.11 2.59
N GLU A 136 -16.87 28.96 2.54
CA GLU A 136 -16.46 29.68 1.31
C GLU A 136 -15.82 28.74 0.28
N SER A 137 -15.11 27.69 0.72
CA SER A 137 -14.46 26.73 -0.19
C SER A 137 -14.63 25.28 0.26
N ASP A 138 -14.78 24.39 -0.72
CA ASP A 138 -14.90 22.94 -0.48
C ASP A 138 -13.64 22.36 0.18
N GLU A 139 -12.48 22.96 -0.07
CA GLU A 139 -11.21 22.59 0.56
C GLU A 139 -11.21 22.93 2.06
N SER A 140 -11.65 24.15 2.43
CA SER A 140 -11.74 24.56 3.84
C SER A 140 -12.76 23.69 4.59
N LEU A 141 -13.89 23.40 3.94
CA LEU A 141 -14.89 22.48 4.48
C LEU A 141 -14.32 21.06 4.65
N SER A 142 -13.58 20.54 3.66
CA SER A 142 -12.94 19.23 3.75
C SER A 142 -11.95 19.14 4.92
N ASN A 143 -11.11 20.17 5.09
CA ASN A 143 -10.18 20.25 6.21
C ASN A 143 -10.92 20.33 7.56
N ALA A 144 -12.01 21.10 7.62
CA ALA A 144 -12.82 21.21 8.83
C ALA A 144 -13.50 19.88 9.20
N ILE A 145 -13.95 19.09 8.21
CA ILE A 145 -14.50 17.74 8.43
C ILE A 145 -13.45 16.81 9.03
N VAL A 146 -12.22 16.83 8.50
CA VAL A 146 -11.11 16.02 9.03
C VAL A 146 -10.84 16.40 10.49
N LEU A 147 -10.74 17.71 10.78
CA LEU A 147 -10.54 18.20 12.14
C LEU A 147 -11.68 17.81 13.08
N LEU A 148 -12.94 17.94 12.64
CA LEU A 148 -14.12 17.55 13.40
C LEU A 148 -14.10 16.05 13.71
N THR A 149 -13.79 15.22 12.71
CA THR A 149 -13.70 13.78 12.89
C THR A 149 -12.59 13.41 13.88
N GLN A 150 -11.41 14.02 13.75
CA GLN A 150 -10.28 13.78 14.67
C GLN A 150 -10.57 14.27 16.10
N SER A 151 -11.23 15.42 16.25
CA SER A 151 -11.64 15.95 17.56
C SER A 151 -12.64 15.02 18.24
N ALA A 152 -13.68 14.61 17.52
CA ALA A 152 -14.68 13.66 17.99
C ALA A 152 -14.02 12.35 18.44
N ILE A 153 -13.03 11.85 17.68
CA ILE A 153 -12.31 10.64 18.05
C ILE A 153 -11.49 10.84 19.32
N LYS A 154 -10.80 11.97 19.44
CA LYS A 154 -9.90 12.24 20.57
C LYS A 154 -10.65 12.37 21.90
N GLU A 155 -11.84 12.96 21.91
CA GLU A 155 -12.63 13.12 23.13
C GLU A 155 -13.29 11.82 23.59
N GLU A 156 -13.80 11.04 22.64
CA GLU A 156 -14.54 9.81 22.91
C GLU A 156 -13.64 8.55 22.82
N MET A 157 -12.31 8.68 22.86
CA MET A 157 -11.33 7.58 22.67
C MET A 157 -11.68 6.27 23.41
N ASN A 158 -12.31 6.35 24.59
CA ASN A 158 -12.66 5.17 25.40
C ASN A 158 -14.11 4.67 25.20
N LYS A 159 -14.90 5.32 24.33
CA LYS A 159 -16.34 5.09 24.16
C LYS A 159 -16.79 5.04 22.69
N ILE A 160 -15.92 5.38 21.74
CA ILE A 160 -16.24 5.32 20.32
C ILE A 160 -16.77 3.94 19.97
N ASN A 161 -18.01 3.95 19.49
CA ASN A 161 -18.71 2.79 19.02
C ASN A 161 -19.42 3.14 17.71
N ILE A 162 -20.03 2.13 17.10
CA ILE A 162 -20.73 2.28 15.83
C ILE A 162 -21.82 3.36 15.91
N SER A 163 -22.55 3.47 17.04
CA SER A 163 -23.60 4.47 17.22
C SER A 163 -23.05 5.90 17.16
N ILE A 164 -21.98 6.19 17.89
CA ILE A 164 -21.33 7.51 17.89
C ILE A 164 -20.78 7.82 16.49
N GLY A 165 -20.16 6.84 15.83
CA GLY A 165 -19.68 6.99 14.45
C GLY A 165 -20.80 7.33 13.47
N THR A 166 -21.95 6.66 13.58
CA THR A 166 -23.12 6.94 12.73
C THR A 166 -23.74 8.31 13.00
N GLU A 167 -23.78 8.73 14.27
CA GLU A 167 -24.28 10.04 14.66
C GLU A 167 -23.37 11.16 14.13
N LEU A 168 -22.06 10.99 14.28
CA LEU A 168 -21.04 11.89 13.74
C LEU A 168 -21.15 12.00 12.21
N TYR A 169 -21.30 10.88 11.51
CA TYR A 169 -21.46 10.89 10.05
C TYR A 169 -22.74 11.62 9.62
N HIS A 170 -23.86 11.41 10.32
CA HIS A 170 -25.12 12.12 10.05
C HIS A 170 -24.99 13.63 10.29
N ASP A 171 -24.28 14.03 11.35
CA ASP A 171 -23.98 15.43 11.65
C ASP A 171 -23.10 16.06 10.54
N LEU A 172 -22.10 15.33 10.05
CA LEU A 172 -21.29 15.74 8.92
C LEU A 172 -22.12 15.87 7.63
N GLU A 173 -23.06 14.95 7.37
CA GLU A 173 -23.99 15.07 6.23
C GLU A 173 -24.86 16.32 6.32
N ARG A 174 -25.31 16.70 7.53
CA ARG A 174 -26.05 17.95 7.76
C ARG A 174 -25.22 19.17 7.44
N ILE A 175 -23.96 19.21 7.89
CA ILE A 175 -23.04 20.29 7.57
C ILE A 175 -22.79 20.32 6.05
N CYS A 176 -22.53 19.19 5.41
CA CYS A 176 -22.09 19.17 4.00
C CYS A 176 -23.20 19.31 2.95
N ARG A 177 -24.45 19.51 3.36
CA ARG A 177 -25.63 19.57 2.47
C ARG A 177 -25.36 20.42 1.22
N ASN A 178 -25.50 19.79 0.06
CA ASN A 178 -25.37 20.38 -1.28
C ASN A 178 -23.99 20.96 -1.64
N ARG A 179 -22.97 20.82 -0.78
CA ARG A 179 -21.60 21.28 -1.05
C ARG A 179 -20.69 20.14 -1.49
N LEU A 180 -20.71 19.03 -0.76
CA LEU A 180 -19.92 17.85 -1.08
C LEU A 180 -20.81 16.71 -1.57
N SER A 181 -20.28 15.92 -2.51
CA SER A 181 -20.93 14.67 -2.89
C SER A 181 -20.89 13.67 -1.72
N SER A 182 -21.91 12.81 -1.60
CA SER A 182 -21.96 11.77 -0.57
C SER A 182 -20.71 10.86 -0.61
N GLN A 183 -20.19 10.56 -1.81
CA GLN A 183 -18.96 9.79 -1.96
C GLN A 183 -17.73 10.54 -1.45
N THR A 184 -17.60 11.85 -1.73
CA THR A 184 -16.49 12.67 -1.24
C THR A 184 -16.51 12.73 0.29
N LEU A 185 -17.68 12.97 0.87
CA LEU A 185 -17.85 13.00 2.33
C LEU A 185 -17.49 11.65 2.96
N SER A 186 -18.02 10.56 2.42
CA SER A 186 -17.71 9.22 2.90
C SER A 186 -16.21 8.92 2.82
N ASN A 187 -15.56 9.28 1.71
CA ASN A 187 -14.10 9.11 1.56
C ASN A 187 -13.31 9.94 2.59
N LEU A 188 -13.69 11.19 2.84
CA LEU A 188 -13.04 12.04 3.84
C LEU A 188 -13.21 11.49 5.25
N PHE A 189 -14.43 11.04 5.58
CA PHE A 189 -14.74 10.47 6.88
C PHE A 189 -13.98 9.17 7.12
N VAL A 190 -14.03 8.23 6.17
CA VAL A 190 -13.29 6.95 6.26
C VAL A 190 -11.79 7.18 6.34
N SER A 191 -11.24 8.08 5.51
CA SER A 191 -9.81 8.42 5.56
C SER A 191 -9.41 9.00 6.93
N SER A 192 -10.26 9.84 7.52
CA SER A 192 -10.02 10.42 8.84
C SER A 192 -10.07 9.36 9.96
N LEU A 193 -11.02 8.43 9.88
CA LEU A 193 -11.12 7.30 10.81
C LEU A 193 -9.90 6.37 10.70
N LEU A 194 -9.47 6.07 9.48
CA LEU A 194 -8.32 5.18 9.23
C LEU A 194 -7.00 5.76 9.76
N LYS A 195 -6.86 7.09 9.80
CA LYS A 195 -5.66 7.80 10.28
C LYS A 195 -5.67 8.12 11.78
N SER A 196 -6.67 7.64 12.52
CA SER A 196 -6.89 8.03 13.92
C SER A 196 -6.08 7.24 14.95
N ASP A 197 -5.29 6.26 14.52
CA ASP A 197 -4.50 5.35 15.37
C ASP A 197 -5.31 4.56 16.43
N SER A 198 -6.64 4.50 16.26
CA SER A 198 -7.60 3.76 17.09
C SER A 198 -8.16 2.54 16.36
N ILE A 199 -8.16 1.40 17.04
CA ILE A 199 -8.66 0.13 16.49
C ILE A 199 -10.20 0.13 16.45
N GLU A 200 -10.82 0.82 17.39
CA GLU A 200 -12.27 0.99 17.50
C GLU A 200 -12.84 1.67 16.24
N CYS A 201 -12.12 2.64 15.67
CA CYS A 201 -12.50 3.30 14.43
C CYS A 201 -12.59 2.32 13.24
N PHE A 202 -11.82 1.25 13.22
CA PHE A 202 -11.92 0.24 12.15
C PHE A 202 -13.24 -0.53 12.18
N GLN A 203 -13.86 -0.70 13.36
CA GLN A 203 -15.19 -1.30 13.45
C GLN A 203 -16.27 -0.42 12.81
N ILE A 204 -16.16 0.90 12.98
CA ILE A 204 -17.03 1.88 12.31
C ILE A 204 -16.85 1.78 10.81
N VAL A 205 -15.61 1.81 10.32
CA VAL A 205 -15.28 1.69 8.88
C VAL A 205 -15.87 0.39 8.31
N ARG A 206 -15.77 -0.73 9.05
CA ARG A 206 -16.37 -2.02 8.64
C ARG A 206 -17.89 -1.95 8.45
N SER A 207 -18.59 -1.16 9.26
CA SER A 207 -20.05 -1.02 9.20
C SER A 207 -20.53 -0.20 7.99
N MET A 208 -19.67 0.62 7.37
CA MET A 208 -20.05 1.59 6.33
C MET A 208 -20.00 1.05 4.88
N LEU A 209 -20.03 -0.27 4.68
CA LEU A 209 -20.04 -0.95 3.37
C LEU A 209 -18.78 -0.67 2.50
N LEU A 210 -17.71 -1.39 2.84
CA LEU A 210 -16.31 -1.20 2.46
C LEU A 210 -15.92 -1.26 0.97
N ARG A 211 -16.80 -1.69 0.05
CA ARG A 211 -16.35 -1.98 -1.34
C ARG A 211 -15.78 -0.75 -2.07
N ASN A 212 -16.37 0.42 -1.86
CA ASN A 212 -15.92 1.65 -2.51
C ASN A 212 -14.70 2.28 -1.82
N HIS A 213 -14.30 1.77 -0.65
CA HIS A 213 -13.24 2.33 0.18
C HIS A 213 -11.98 1.46 0.22
N ILE A 214 -11.96 0.31 -0.49
CA ILE A 214 -10.80 -0.58 -0.57
C ILE A 214 -9.50 0.17 -0.91
N PRO A 215 -9.45 1.09 -1.90
CA PRO A 215 -8.22 1.83 -2.19
C PRO A 215 -7.73 2.69 -1.01
N LEU A 216 -8.66 3.27 -0.23
CA LEU A 216 -8.31 4.08 0.95
C LEU A 216 -7.79 3.22 2.09
N ILE A 217 -8.36 2.03 2.27
CA ILE A 217 -7.95 1.05 3.30
C ILE A 217 -6.54 0.55 2.98
N ILE A 218 -6.29 0.17 1.73
CA ILE A 218 -4.96 -0.26 1.29
C ILE A 218 -3.97 0.88 1.46
N GLN A 219 -4.30 2.11 1.01
CA GLN A 219 -3.42 3.27 1.19
C GLN A 219 -3.08 3.52 2.67
N ALA A 220 -4.07 3.45 3.56
CA ALA A 220 -3.82 3.62 4.99
C ALA A 220 -2.91 2.51 5.56
N ALA A 221 -3.13 1.25 5.16
CA ALA A 221 -2.25 0.14 5.54
C ALA A 221 -0.83 0.35 5.03
N THR A 222 -0.69 0.77 3.77
CA THR A 222 0.59 1.10 3.12
C THR A 222 1.33 2.20 3.89
N ASP A 223 0.64 3.28 4.28
CA ASP A 223 1.20 4.39 5.07
C ASP A 223 1.65 3.92 6.47
N TYR A 224 0.86 3.05 7.10
CA TYR A 224 1.22 2.45 8.39
C TYR A 224 2.43 1.51 8.31
N ILE A 225 2.53 0.70 7.26
CA ILE A 225 3.69 -0.17 7.04
C ILE A 225 4.95 0.66 6.76
N ASP A 226 4.84 1.71 5.94
CA ASP A 226 5.97 2.56 5.58
C ASP A 226 6.51 3.39 6.74
N SER A 227 5.66 3.73 7.72
CA SER A 227 6.07 4.46 8.92
C SER A 227 6.65 3.57 10.03
N ALA A 228 6.52 2.24 9.90
CA ALA A 228 6.98 1.30 10.92
C ALA A 228 8.51 1.15 10.93
N LYS A 229 9.07 0.96 12.13
CA LYS A 229 10.51 0.74 12.32
C LYS A 229 10.91 -0.74 12.25
N ASN A 230 10.00 -1.64 12.60
CA ASN A 230 10.17 -3.09 12.58
C ASN A 230 8.80 -3.79 12.63
N GLY A 231 8.79 -5.12 12.60
CA GLY A 231 7.58 -5.96 12.58
C GLY A 231 6.77 -5.96 13.89
N GLN A 232 7.35 -5.47 14.99
CA GLN A 232 6.68 -5.33 16.29
C GLN A 232 6.15 -3.92 16.55
N ASP A 233 6.30 -3.00 15.59
CA ASP A 233 5.82 -1.63 15.73
C ASP A 233 4.28 -1.58 15.82
N LYS A 234 3.76 -0.62 16.61
CA LYS A 234 2.31 -0.38 16.73
C LYS A 234 1.70 -0.12 15.35
N SER A 235 2.42 0.56 14.46
CA SER A 235 1.94 0.82 13.10
C SER A 235 1.70 -0.46 12.30
N ILE A 236 2.48 -1.52 12.50
CA ILE A 236 2.24 -2.83 11.84
C ILE A 236 0.95 -3.47 12.36
N LEU A 237 0.65 -3.33 13.65
CA LEU A 237 -0.63 -3.80 14.21
C LEU A 237 -1.81 -3.06 13.57
N LEU A 238 -1.73 -1.73 13.45
CA LEU A 238 -2.76 -0.93 12.79
C LEU A 238 -2.91 -1.31 11.31
N ALA A 239 -1.80 -1.50 10.60
CA ALA A 239 -1.82 -1.97 9.21
C ALA A 239 -2.52 -3.32 9.08
N LYS A 240 -2.23 -4.30 9.95
CA LYS A 240 -2.91 -5.60 9.96
C LYS A 240 -4.42 -5.44 10.11
N HIS A 241 -4.86 -4.60 11.05
CA HIS A 241 -6.28 -4.31 11.21
C HIS A 241 -6.91 -3.67 9.97
N CYS A 242 -6.21 -2.75 9.30
CA CYS A 242 -6.66 -2.22 8.01
C CYS A 242 -6.81 -3.33 6.95
N LEU A 243 -5.80 -4.20 6.80
CA LEU A 243 -5.83 -5.28 5.81
C LEU A 243 -6.89 -6.35 6.12
N ASP A 244 -7.28 -6.52 7.39
CA ASP A 244 -8.35 -7.42 7.82
C ASP A 244 -9.76 -6.86 7.57
N LEU A 245 -9.87 -5.58 7.18
CA LEU A 245 -11.12 -5.00 6.66
C LEU A 245 -11.40 -5.42 5.22
N VAL A 246 -10.41 -5.90 4.48
CA VAL A 246 -10.58 -6.29 3.07
C VAL A 246 -10.79 -7.80 2.99
N ASP A 247 -11.98 -8.22 2.55
CA ASP A 247 -12.32 -9.64 2.41
C ASP A 247 -11.51 -10.32 1.30
N ASP A 248 -11.26 -9.61 0.18
CA ASP A 248 -10.48 -10.13 -0.94
C ASP A 248 -8.97 -10.09 -0.66
N GLN A 249 -8.44 -11.26 -0.31
CA GLN A 249 -7.03 -11.45 0.01
C GLN A 249 -6.09 -11.12 -1.15
N SER A 250 -6.55 -11.23 -2.40
CA SER A 250 -5.72 -10.95 -3.58
C SER A 250 -5.32 -9.48 -3.68
N LEU A 251 -6.15 -8.58 -3.15
CA LEU A 251 -5.91 -7.13 -3.19
C LEU A 251 -4.91 -6.67 -2.13
N VAL A 252 -4.76 -7.44 -1.04
CA VAL A 252 -3.91 -7.11 0.12
C VAL A 252 -2.65 -7.95 0.22
N ILE A 253 -2.46 -8.91 -0.70
CA ILE A 253 -1.36 -9.89 -0.60
C ILE A 253 0.02 -9.24 -0.61
N ASN A 254 0.19 -8.16 -1.36
CA ASN A 254 1.45 -7.44 -1.44
C ASN A 254 1.85 -6.83 -0.09
N GLU A 255 0.90 -6.22 0.61
CA GLU A 255 1.12 -5.61 1.93
C GLU A 255 1.28 -6.67 3.02
N ARG A 256 0.51 -7.77 2.96
CA ARG A 256 0.70 -8.92 3.86
C ARG A 256 2.09 -9.55 3.69
N ASN A 257 2.54 -9.75 2.45
CA ASN A 257 3.88 -10.28 2.16
C ASN A 257 4.98 -9.35 2.68
N LEU A 258 4.79 -8.03 2.61
CA LEU A 258 5.77 -7.08 3.14
C LEU A 258 5.87 -7.17 4.67
N ILE A 259 4.74 -7.29 5.37
CA ILE A 259 4.70 -7.54 6.82
C ILE A 259 5.40 -8.84 7.18
N GLU A 260 5.14 -9.93 6.45
CA GLU A 260 5.80 -11.22 6.71
C GLU A 260 7.30 -11.19 6.38
N SER A 261 7.70 -10.48 5.33
CA SER A 261 9.11 -10.24 5.03
C SER A 261 9.81 -9.54 6.19
N GLN A 262 9.19 -8.49 6.74
CA GLN A 262 9.71 -7.78 7.91
C GLN A 262 9.85 -8.70 9.12
N ASN A 263 8.83 -9.50 9.43
CA ASN A 263 8.87 -10.44 10.58
C ASN A 263 10.04 -11.43 10.47
N ILE A 264 10.35 -11.89 9.26
CA ILE A 264 11.48 -12.79 9.03
C ILE A 264 12.82 -12.04 9.15
N CYS A 265 12.93 -10.83 8.61
CA CYS A 265 14.13 -9.99 8.80
C CYS A 265 14.41 -9.74 10.29
N ASP A 266 13.38 -9.44 11.08
CA ASP A 266 13.47 -9.25 12.53
C ASP A 266 13.93 -10.53 13.25
N PHE A 267 13.43 -11.70 12.83
CA PHE A 267 13.86 -13.00 13.36
C PHE A 267 15.36 -13.25 13.17
N PHE A 268 15.93 -12.79 12.05
CA PHE A 268 17.37 -12.88 11.80
C PHE A 268 18.17 -11.71 12.39
N HIS A 269 17.51 -10.77 13.08
CA HIS A 269 18.08 -9.54 13.62
C HIS A 269 18.76 -8.67 12.55
N TYR A 270 18.26 -8.70 11.32
CA TYR A 270 18.77 -7.87 10.25
C TYR A 270 18.09 -6.48 10.28
N PRO A 271 18.84 -5.39 10.49
CA PRO A 271 18.27 -4.07 10.71
C PRO A 271 17.83 -3.45 9.38
N ILE A 272 16.60 -3.73 8.96
CA ILE A 272 15.95 -3.15 7.79
C ILE A 272 14.50 -2.81 8.13
N THR A 273 14.00 -1.68 7.61
CA THR A 273 12.61 -1.25 7.77
C THR A 273 11.73 -1.74 6.61
N PRO A 274 10.39 -1.82 6.78
CA PRO A 274 9.49 -2.22 5.69
C PRO A 274 9.60 -1.31 4.47
N LEU A 275 9.78 -0.01 4.69
CA LEU A 275 9.98 0.96 3.62
C LEU A 275 11.26 0.70 2.82
N GLU A 276 12.35 0.33 3.49
CA GLU A 276 13.62 -0.03 2.85
C GLU A 276 13.50 -1.35 2.07
N ILE A 277 12.78 -2.35 2.60
CA ILE A 277 12.48 -3.59 1.87
C ILE A 277 11.73 -3.26 0.57
N ARG A 278 10.67 -2.45 0.66
CA ARG A 278 9.84 -2.07 -0.49
C ARG A 278 10.61 -1.31 -1.56
N ARG A 279 11.53 -0.43 -1.15
CA ARG A 279 12.35 0.39 -2.06
C ARG A 279 13.62 -0.30 -2.54
N HIS A 280 13.90 -1.53 -2.07
CA HIS A 280 15.12 -2.24 -2.42
C HIS A 280 15.13 -2.55 -3.93
N PRO A 281 16.18 -2.16 -4.69
CA PRO A 281 16.20 -2.32 -6.14
C PRO A 281 16.20 -3.79 -6.57
N ASN A 282 16.75 -4.67 -5.73
CA ASN A 282 16.69 -6.11 -5.93
C ASN A 282 16.40 -6.82 -4.60
N PRO A 283 15.11 -6.95 -4.21
CA PRO A 283 14.72 -7.41 -2.87
C PRO A 283 15.34 -8.75 -2.45
N ILE A 284 15.54 -9.67 -3.40
CA ILE A 284 16.15 -10.99 -3.13
C ILE A 284 17.58 -10.91 -2.55
N GLN A 285 18.31 -9.81 -2.81
CA GLN A 285 19.65 -9.61 -2.26
C GLN A 285 19.65 -9.38 -0.74
N ILE A 286 18.50 -9.08 -0.13
CA ILE A 286 18.36 -9.00 1.33
C ILE A 286 18.75 -10.35 1.97
N ILE A 287 18.48 -11.47 1.30
CA ILE A 287 18.85 -12.81 1.78
C ILE A 287 20.37 -12.95 1.88
N SER A 288 21.11 -12.50 0.86
CA SER A 288 22.56 -12.56 0.89
C SER A 288 23.14 -11.63 1.97
N ALA A 289 22.52 -10.46 2.19
CA ALA A 289 22.89 -9.55 3.28
C ALA A 289 22.64 -10.16 4.68
N ILE A 290 21.53 -10.87 4.86
CA ILE A 290 21.24 -11.63 6.09
C ILE A 290 22.29 -12.71 6.32
N LEU A 291 22.62 -13.51 5.30
CA LEU A 291 23.62 -14.56 5.39
C LEU A 291 25.00 -14.00 5.76
N ASN A 292 25.42 -12.89 5.14
CA ASN A 292 26.71 -12.26 5.43
C ASN A 292 26.78 -11.63 6.83
N SER A 293 25.66 -11.15 7.38
CA SER A 293 25.60 -10.53 8.71
C SER A 293 25.44 -11.57 9.83
N ASN A 294 24.80 -12.71 9.56
CA ASN A 294 24.59 -13.79 10.51
C ASN A 294 25.05 -15.14 9.92
N PRO A 295 26.28 -15.59 10.24
CA PRO A 295 26.86 -16.82 9.70
C PRO A 295 26.10 -18.11 10.02
N GLN A 296 25.13 -18.09 10.95
CA GLN A 296 24.32 -19.25 11.32
C GLN A 296 22.91 -19.21 10.71
N ALA A 297 22.55 -18.13 9.99
CA ALA A 297 21.21 -17.95 9.41
C ALA A 297 20.85 -19.07 8.41
N TYR A 298 21.85 -19.58 7.69
CA TYR A 298 21.71 -20.65 6.69
C TYR A 298 21.07 -21.93 7.24
N LYS A 299 21.18 -22.19 8.56
CA LYS A 299 20.53 -23.33 9.24
C LYS A 299 19.01 -23.26 9.26
N ASN A 300 18.43 -22.07 9.06
CA ASN A 300 16.98 -21.87 8.98
C ASN A 300 16.54 -21.69 7.52
N THR A 301 16.93 -22.63 6.66
CA THR A 301 16.69 -22.65 5.21
C THR A 301 15.23 -22.39 4.86
N SER A 302 14.29 -23.01 5.58
CA SER A 302 12.85 -22.85 5.35
C SER A 302 12.36 -21.41 5.53
N LYS A 303 12.92 -20.66 6.49
CA LYS A 303 12.57 -19.25 6.70
C LYS A 303 13.18 -18.35 5.63
N LEU A 304 14.41 -18.62 5.19
CA LEU A 304 15.02 -17.86 4.10
C LEU A 304 14.28 -18.07 2.78
N ILE A 305 13.83 -19.30 2.50
CA ILE A 305 12.97 -19.60 1.34
C ILE A 305 11.61 -18.91 1.50
N SER A 306 11.00 -18.92 2.69
CA SER A 306 9.74 -18.21 2.92
C SER A 306 9.90 -16.71 2.66
N LEU A 307 11.01 -16.11 3.12
CA LEU A 307 11.35 -14.72 2.84
C LEU A 307 11.50 -14.47 1.34
N SER A 308 12.18 -15.35 0.59
CA SER A 308 12.32 -15.19 -0.87
C SER A 308 10.98 -15.14 -1.59
N LEU A 309 10.01 -15.96 -1.15
CA LEU A 309 8.67 -16.00 -1.72
C LEU A 309 7.89 -14.71 -1.45
N TYR A 310 8.04 -14.12 -0.26
CA TYR A 310 7.38 -12.86 0.12
C TYR A 310 8.00 -11.62 -0.52
N LEU A 311 9.32 -11.62 -0.74
CA LEU A 311 10.01 -10.55 -1.45
C LEU A 311 9.47 -10.46 -2.88
N GLN A 312 8.93 -9.30 -3.26
CA GLN A 312 8.28 -9.11 -4.56
C GLN A 312 9.30 -9.14 -5.71
N ASN A 313 8.84 -9.63 -6.88
CA ASN A 313 9.51 -9.83 -8.20
C ASN A 313 9.92 -11.26 -8.56
N GLY A 314 9.40 -11.81 -9.66
CA GLY A 314 9.83 -13.07 -10.28
C GLY A 314 8.91 -14.28 -10.05
N ASP A 315 9.16 -15.36 -10.79
CA ASP A 315 8.47 -16.65 -10.59
C ASP A 315 8.82 -17.24 -9.22
N LYS A 316 7.87 -17.96 -8.60
CA LYS A 316 8.06 -18.62 -7.30
C LYS A 316 9.21 -19.62 -7.34
N GLN A 317 9.36 -20.34 -8.45
CA GLN A 317 10.43 -21.31 -8.61
C GLN A 317 11.79 -20.60 -8.69
N ASP A 318 11.94 -19.61 -9.58
CA ASP A 318 13.17 -18.82 -9.72
C ASP A 318 13.62 -18.20 -8.38
N LYS A 319 12.69 -17.67 -7.59
CA LYS A 319 12.99 -17.11 -6.25
C LYS A 319 13.51 -18.14 -5.27
N LYS A 320 12.93 -19.35 -5.29
CA LYS A 320 13.34 -20.46 -4.43
C LYS A 320 14.74 -20.91 -4.81
N ASP A 321 14.99 -21.10 -6.10
CA ASP A 321 16.27 -21.59 -6.61
C ASP A 321 17.38 -20.54 -6.41
N GLN A 322 17.09 -19.26 -6.66
CA GLN A 322 18.01 -18.17 -6.36
C GLN A 322 18.33 -18.05 -4.86
N CYS A 323 17.33 -18.24 -3.98
CA CYS A 323 17.56 -18.27 -2.54
C CYS A 323 18.45 -19.46 -2.14
N MET A 324 18.16 -20.65 -2.67
CA MET A 324 18.95 -21.85 -2.43
C MET A 324 20.40 -21.66 -2.90
N LEU A 325 20.61 -21.02 -4.04
CA LEU A 325 21.93 -20.67 -4.54
C LEU A 325 22.68 -19.75 -3.57
N TYR A 326 22.05 -18.68 -3.06
CA TYR A 326 22.70 -17.81 -2.06
C TYR A 326 23.08 -18.55 -0.78
N ILE A 327 22.24 -19.48 -0.33
CA ILE A 327 22.53 -20.30 0.85
C ILE A 327 23.70 -21.25 0.55
N ALA A 328 23.73 -21.90 -0.61
CA ALA A 328 24.81 -22.79 -1.02
C ALA A 328 26.16 -22.04 -1.12
N GLU A 329 26.16 -20.86 -1.76
CA GLU A 329 27.34 -20.00 -1.85
C GLU A 329 27.83 -19.56 -0.47
N HIS A 330 26.92 -19.27 0.47
CA HIS A 330 27.30 -18.97 1.84
C HIS A 330 27.92 -20.19 2.55
N CYS A 331 27.31 -21.39 2.41
CA CYS A 331 27.84 -22.64 2.95
C CYS A 331 29.26 -22.93 2.44
N LEU A 332 29.52 -22.68 1.16
CA LEU A 332 30.88 -22.77 0.59
C LEU A 332 31.89 -21.85 1.26
N LYS A 333 31.48 -20.60 1.56
CA LYS A 333 32.36 -19.60 2.20
C LYS A 333 32.73 -20.01 3.62
N ILE A 334 31.75 -20.49 4.41
CA ILE A 334 31.97 -20.94 5.79
C ILE A 334 32.48 -22.39 5.90
N ASN A 335 32.68 -23.06 4.75
CA ASN A 335 33.21 -24.42 4.63
C ASN A 335 32.29 -25.52 5.19
N ASP A 336 30.97 -25.29 5.19
CA ASP A 336 29.96 -26.32 5.46
C ASP A 336 29.61 -27.06 4.14
N LEU A 337 30.51 -27.95 3.75
CA LEU A 337 30.43 -28.61 2.43
C LEU A 337 29.28 -29.61 2.34
N ASN A 338 28.82 -30.17 3.47
CA ASN A 338 27.73 -31.14 3.50
C ASN A 338 26.41 -30.46 3.15
N MET A 339 26.09 -29.34 3.81
CA MET A 339 24.87 -28.60 3.50
C MET A 339 24.94 -27.96 2.10
N CYS A 340 26.12 -27.48 1.68
CA CYS A 340 26.31 -27.02 0.32
C CYS A 340 26.01 -28.13 -0.71
N TRP A 341 26.46 -29.35 -0.46
CA TRP A 341 26.21 -30.49 -1.33
C TRP A 341 24.73 -30.81 -1.49
N GLU A 342 24.00 -30.86 -0.37
CA GLU A 342 22.55 -31.12 -0.38
C GLU A 342 21.82 -30.07 -1.24
N LEU A 343 22.12 -28.79 -1.03
CA LEU A 343 21.52 -27.68 -1.77
C LEU A 343 21.88 -27.71 -3.27
N CYS A 344 23.16 -27.93 -3.59
CA CYS A 344 23.62 -28.05 -4.98
C CYS A 344 22.98 -29.25 -5.69
N SER A 345 22.83 -30.38 -5.01
CA SER A 345 22.19 -31.57 -5.60
C SER A 345 20.75 -31.28 -6.01
N SER A 346 19.97 -30.61 -5.14
CA SER A 346 18.61 -30.19 -5.47
C SER A 346 18.56 -29.17 -6.60
N LEU A 347 19.48 -28.19 -6.66
CA LEU A 347 19.55 -27.22 -7.77
C LEU A 347 19.86 -27.90 -9.12
N VAL A 348 20.68 -28.95 -9.11
CA VAL A 348 20.99 -29.73 -10.31
C VAL A 348 19.80 -30.58 -10.78
N GLU A 349 19.02 -31.14 -9.86
CA GLU A 349 17.78 -31.85 -10.20
C GLU A 349 16.75 -30.92 -10.87
N GLU A 350 16.65 -29.67 -10.40
CA GLU A 350 15.78 -28.63 -10.98
C GLU A 350 16.39 -27.98 -12.24
N ASN A 351 17.62 -28.35 -12.61
CA ASN A 351 18.38 -27.82 -13.75
C ASN A 351 18.59 -26.28 -13.69
N ASP A 352 18.82 -25.73 -12.50
CA ASP A 352 19.08 -24.29 -12.27
C ASP A 352 20.47 -23.90 -12.80
N GLY A 353 20.55 -23.51 -14.08
CA GLY A 353 21.79 -23.15 -14.76
C GLY A 353 22.76 -22.28 -13.93
N PRO A 354 22.34 -21.13 -13.35
CA PRO A 354 23.19 -20.26 -12.54
C PRO A 354 23.99 -20.95 -11.42
N SER A 355 23.51 -22.07 -10.88
CA SER A 355 24.18 -22.82 -9.80
C SER A 355 25.48 -23.52 -10.18
N TRP A 356 25.82 -23.62 -11.48
CA TRP A 356 26.98 -24.39 -11.95
C TRP A 356 28.31 -23.91 -11.35
N LYS A 357 28.47 -22.60 -11.13
CA LYS A 357 29.70 -22.02 -10.54
C LYS A 357 29.89 -22.47 -9.10
N CYS A 358 28.80 -22.51 -8.34
CA CYS A 358 28.78 -23.00 -6.96
C CYS A 358 29.13 -24.50 -6.92
N CYS A 359 28.51 -25.31 -7.79
CA CYS A 359 28.80 -26.74 -7.91
C CYS A 359 30.27 -27.01 -8.27
N TRP A 360 30.84 -26.24 -9.20
CA TRP A 360 32.24 -26.37 -9.60
C TRP A 360 33.21 -26.05 -8.45
N GLN A 361 32.93 -25.00 -7.68
CA GLN A 361 33.72 -24.64 -6.50
C GLN A 361 33.63 -25.70 -5.40
N LEU A 362 32.46 -26.30 -5.19
CA LEU A 362 32.26 -27.39 -4.24
C LEU A 362 33.15 -28.60 -4.59
N ILE A 363 33.11 -29.04 -5.85
CA ILE A 363 33.93 -30.16 -6.36
C ILE A 363 35.42 -29.86 -6.22
N ASN A 364 35.83 -28.62 -6.46
CA ASN A 364 37.22 -28.21 -6.32
C ASN A 364 37.71 -28.25 -4.86
N LYS A 365 36.83 -27.99 -3.89
CA LYS A 365 37.14 -28.09 -2.46
C LYS A 365 37.13 -29.52 -1.94
N ASN A 366 36.19 -30.34 -2.37
CA ASN A 366 36.13 -31.74 -1.96
C ASN A 366 35.67 -32.65 -3.10
N SER A 367 36.58 -33.52 -3.53
CA SER A 367 36.36 -34.44 -4.64
C SER A 367 35.44 -35.62 -4.29
N SER A 368 35.10 -35.84 -3.02
CA SER A 368 34.16 -36.92 -2.64
C SER A 368 32.73 -36.67 -3.11
N TYR A 369 32.39 -35.40 -3.40
CA TYR A 369 31.07 -34.98 -3.87
C TYR A 369 30.93 -35.07 -5.39
N ILE A 370 31.89 -35.64 -6.10
CA ILE A 370 31.75 -35.78 -7.54
C ILE A 370 30.80 -36.94 -7.85
N ASN A 371 29.69 -36.64 -8.52
CA ASN A 371 28.85 -37.62 -9.19
C ASN A 371 28.71 -37.29 -10.69
N GLN A 372 28.27 -38.28 -11.47
CA GLN A 372 28.18 -38.14 -12.92
C GLN A 372 27.12 -37.11 -13.34
N SER A 373 26.05 -36.96 -12.57
CA SER A 373 24.96 -35.99 -12.85
C SER A 373 25.42 -34.54 -12.70
N ILE A 374 26.20 -34.21 -11.67
CA ILE A 374 26.70 -32.84 -11.46
C ILE A 374 27.79 -32.50 -12.45
N LEU A 375 28.66 -33.45 -12.81
CA LEU A 375 29.62 -33.24 -13.89
C LEU A 375 28.91 -32.96 -15.22
N SER A 376 27.88 -33.73 -15.58
CA SER A 376 27.10 -33.46 -16.79
C SER A 376 26.40 -32.11 -16.74
N PHE A 377 25.88 -31.73 -15.58
CA PHE A 377 25.23 -30.44 -15.38
C PHE A 377 26.22 -29.27 -15.54
N ILE A 378 27.39 -29.34 -14.89
CA ILE A 378 28.43 -28.31 -15.01
C ILE A 378 28.91 -28.22 -16.45
N SER A 379 29.16 -29.35 -17.13
CA SER A 379 29.60 -29.33 -18.54
C SER A 379 28.55 -28.75 -19.49
N PHE A 380 27.26 -28.84 -19.14
CA PHE A 380 26.18 -28.27 -19.95
C PHE A 380 26.04 -26.75 -19.76
N HIS A 381 26.28 -26.24 -18.54
CA HIS A 381 26.05 -24.82 -18.20
C HIS A 381 27.33 -23.98 -18.06
N CYS A 382 28.53 -24.58 -18.07
CA CYS A 382 29.77 -23.84 -17.84
C CYS A 382 30.12 -22.89 -18.99
N ASP A 383 30.74 -21.77 -18.65
CA ASP A 383 31.33 -20.84 -19.63
C ASP A 383 32.37 -21.56 -20.49
N GLU A 384 32.43 -21.29 -21.80
CA GLU A 384 33.36 -21.94 -22.76
C GLU A 384 34.82 -21.94 -22.30
N ILE A 385 35.23 -20.89 -21.57
CA ILE A 385 36.58 -20.70 -21.05
C ILE A 385 36.96 -21.78 -20.02
N LEU A 386 35.99 -22.25 -19.24
CA LEU A 386 36.22 -23.21 -18.15
C LEU A 386 35.90 -24.66 -18.55
N LEU A 387 35.32 -24.86 -19.75
CA LEU A 387 34.90 -26.17 -20.23
C LEU A 387 36.08 -27.17 -20.29
N ASP A 388 37.25 -26.74 -20.77
CA ASP A 388 38.45 -27.59 -20.85
C ASP A 388 38.91 -28.09 -19.48
N ASP A 389 38.85 -27.23 -18.46
CA ASP A 389 39.26 -27.57 -17.11
C ASP A 389 38.24 -28.51 -16.43
N VAL A 390 36.94 -28.27 -16.68
CA VAL A 390 35.85 -29.16 -16.26
C VAL A 390 36.02 -30.55 -16.88
N LEU A 391 36.28 -30.62 -18.19
CA LEU A 391 36.46 -31.86 -18.92
C LEU A 391 37.70 -32.62 -18.44
N LYS A 392 38.86 -31.97 -18.31
CA LYS A 392 40.08 -32.59 -17.76
C LYS A 392 39.85 -33.17 -16.37
N LYS A 393 39.17 -32.42 -15.51
CA LYS A 393 38.86 -32.87 -14.16
C LYS A 393 37.92 -34.08 -14.21
N SER A 394 36.83 -34.01 -14.98
CA SER A 394 35.88 -35.11 -15.16
C SER A 394 36.54 -36.42 -15.62
N ILE A 395 37.52 -36.35 -16.53
CA ILE A 395 38.29 -37.49 -17.02
C ILE A 395 39.21 -38.04 -15.92
N SER A 396 39.91 -37.15 -15.19
CA SER A 396 40.79 -37.58 -14.09
C SER A 396 40.05 -38.35 -13.00
N ILE A 397 38.80 -37.96 -12.71
CA ILE A 397 37.96 -38.59 -11.69
C ILE A 397 37.40 -39.91 -12.20
N ARG A 398 36.91 -39.96 -13.45
CA ARG A 398 36.45 -41.19 -14.10
C ARG A 398 37.55 -42.26 -14.09
N ASN A 399 38.79 -41.87 -14.34
CA ASN A 399 39.95 -42.76 -14.32
C ASN A 399 40.37 -43.23 -12.92
N GLN A 400 39.97 -42.53 -11.84
CA GLN A 400 40.22 -42.93 -10.45
C GLN A 400 39.14 -43.88 -9.90
N SER A 401 37.91 -43.80 -10.41
CA SER A 401 36.78 -44.64 -10.02
C SER A 401 36.71 -46.01 -10.71
N ILE A 402 37.62 -46.33 -11.63
CA ILE A 402 37.72 -47.64 -12.28
C ILE A 402 38.91 -48.39 -11.63
N PRO A 403 38.70 -49.32 -10.69
CA PRO A 403 39.72 -50.32 -10.39
C PRO A 403 39.89 -51.17 -11.65
N ASN A 404 41.13 -51.54 -11.97
CA ASN A 404 41.48 -52.49 -13.03
C ASN A 404 40.57 -53.73 -13.00
N GLU A 405 39.49 -53.75 -13.78
CA GLU A 405 38.83 -54.98 -14.21
C GLU A 405 38.79 -54.96 -15.75
N GLU A 406 39.28 -56.07 -16.30
CA GLU A 406 39.37 -56.33 -17.73
C GLU A 406 38.05 -56.01 -18.44
N TYR A 407 38.13 -55.14 -19.44
CA TYR A 407 37.03 -54.83 -20.33
C TYR A 407 36.50 -56.10 -21.01
N ARG A 408 35.36 -56.62 -20.52
CA ARG A 408 34.42 -57.36 -21.38
C ARG A 408 33.48 -56.35 -22.02
N ILE A 409 33.73 -56.06 -23.29
CA ILE A 409 32.78 -55.35 -24.15
C ILE A 409 31.60 -56.31 -24.38
N THR A 410 30.49 -56.10 -23.68
CA THR A 410 29.17 -56.60 -24.13
C THR A 410 28.44 -55.44 -24.78
N SER A 411 28.35 -55.47 -26.11
CA SER A 411 27.53 -54.55 -26.89
C SER A 411 26.05 -54.83 -26.62
N THR A 412 25.40 -54.00 -25.81
CA THR A 412 23.94 -53.94 -25.78
C THR A 412 23.49 -52.84 -26.72
N TYR A 413 23.06 -53.23 -27.93
CA TYR A 413 22.23 -52.38 -28.77
C TYR A 413 20.89 -52.16 -28.06
N SER A 414 20.70 -50.98 -27.44
CA SER A 414 19.37 -50.53 -27.02
C SER A 414 18.80 -49.61 -28.09
N TYR A 415 17.77 -50.09 -28.80
CA TYR A 415 16.94 -49.28 -29.68
C TYR A 415 16.23 -48.20 -28.85
N TYR A 416 16.57 -46.93 -29.08
CA TYR A 416 15.72 -45.82 -28.65
C TYR A 416 14.53 -45.73 -29.62
N THR A 417 13.34 -46.09 -29.14
CA THR A 417 12.08 -45.72 -29.78
C THR A 417 11.80 -44.25 -29.47
N ASN A 418 11.72 -43.43 -30.53
CA ASN A 418 11.39 -42.01 -30.48
C ASN A 418 9.90 -41.86 -30.13
N SER A 419 9.57 -41.27 -28.98
CA SER A 419 8.17 -41.12 -28.50
C SER A 419 7.42 -39.93 -29.11
N PHE A 420 7.75 -39.51 -30.35
CA PHE A 420 7.15 -38.34 -31.00
C PHE A 420 6.16 -38.68 -32.13
N TYR A 421 6.00 -39.96 -32.46
CA TYR A 421 5.02 -40.45 -33.44
C TYR A 421 4.30 -41.68 -32.90
N ASP A 422 3.36 -41.51 -31.97
CA ASP A 422 2.35 -42.53 -31.71
C ASP A 422 1.16 -41.92 -30.96
N ARG A 423 0.25 -41.32 -31.74
CA ARG A 423 -1.16 -41.24 -31.38
C ARG A 423 -2.01 -41.58 -32.59
N ASP A 424 -2.85 -42.58 -32.36
CA ASP A 424 -4.03 -42.97 -33.13
C ASP A 424 -3.75 -43.61 -34.50
N TYR A 425 -3.74 -44.94 -34.54
CA TYR A 425 -4.67 -45.76 -35.34
C TYR A 425 -4.31 -47.23 -35.18
N SER A 426 -5.01 -47.93 -34.28
CA SER A 426 -5.14 -49.39 -34.33
C SER A 426 -6.54 -49.71 -34.86
N GLN A 427 -6.61 -50.28 -36.06
CA GLN A 427 -7.61 -51.29 -36.44
C GLN A 427 -7.32 -51.83 -37.86
N GLN A 428 -7.04 -53.14 -37.88
CA GLN A 428 -7.14 -54.13 -38.94
C GLN A 428 -7.66 -53.64 -40.31
N MET A 429 -6.90 -53.90 -41.40
CA MET A 429 -7.32 -54.77 -42.50
C MET A 429 -6.29 -54.86 -43.65
N GLU A 430 -6.10 -56.10 -44.09
CA GLU A 430 -5.83 -56.57 -45.47
C GLU A 430 -4.68 -55.98 -46.31
N LEU A 431 -3.72 -56.86 -46.58
CA LEU A 431 -2.73 -56.78 -47.65
C LEU A 431 -3.37 -56.50 -49.02
N LYS A 432 -3.05 -55.35 -49.60
CA LYS A 432 -3.07 -55.15 -51.05
C LYS A 432 -1.74 -54.52 -51.49
N GLU A 433 -1.09 -55.19 -52.43
CA GLU A 433 0.15 -54.76 -53.08
C GLU A 433 -0.03 -53.39 -53.76
N ILE A 434 0.89 -52.47 -53.51
CA ILE A 434 1.02 -51.19 -54.22
C ILE A 434 2.47 -51.12 -54.73
N PRO A 435 2.71 -50.76 -56.01
CA PRO A 435 3.95 -51.05 -56.72
C PRO A 435 5.14 -50.19 -56.27
N LEU A 436 6.33 -50.81 -56.32
CA LEU A 436 7.65 -50.18 -56.14
C LEU A 436 7.81 -48.90 -56.98
N LEU A 437 7.65 -47.74 -56.33
CA LEU A 437 8.21 -46.48 -56.82
C LEU A 437 9.72 -46.51 -56.56
N LYS A 438 10.48 -46.67 -57.65
CA LYS A 438 11.94 -46.52 -57.66
C LYS A 438 12.33 -45.15 -57.11
N SER A 439 13.04 -45.12 -55.98
CA SER A 439 13.75 -43.91 -55.52
C SER A 439 14.93 -43.62 -56.47
N PRO A 440 15.20 -42.35 -56.80
CA PRO A 440 16.34 -41.98 -57.63
C PRO A 440 17.66 -42.15 -56.84
N PRO A 441 18.81 -42.24 -57.53
CA PRO A 441 20.11 -42.34 -56.87
C PRO A 441 20.40 -41.03 -56.14
N ILE A 442 20.65 -41.10 -54.84
CA ILE A 442 21.10 -39.94 -54.06
C ILE A 442 22.60 -39.78 -54.30
N ASP A 443 22.97 -38.67 -54.94
CA ASP A 443 24.34 -38.22 -55.19
C ASP A 443 25.00 -37.78 -53.87
N GLU A 444 26.16 -38.38 -53.55
CA GLU A 444 26.97 -38.15 -52.34
C GLU A 444 27.35 -36.68 -52.12
N LYS A 445 27.21 -35.81 -53.13
CA LYS A 445 27.54 -34.38 -53.00
C LYS A 445 26.49 -33.52 -52.31
N THR A 446 25.30 -34.06 -52.00
CA THR A 446 24.19 -33.25 -51.45
C THR A 446 23.93 -33.46 -49.95
N ALA A 447 24.59 -34.41 -49.30
CA ALA A 447 24.33 -34.78 -47.90
C ALA A 447 24.94 -33.83 -46.85
N ILE A 448 25.79 -32.86 -47.24
CA ILE A 448 26.59 -32.07 -46.28
C ILE A 448 25.88 -30.77 -45.82
N LYS A 449 24.69 -30.43 -46.33
CA LYS A 449 24.13 -29.08 -46.11
C LYS A 449 23.13 -28.90 -44.95
N TYR A 450 22.84 -29.92 -44.15
CA TYR A 450 21.91 -29.79 -43.02
C TYR A 450 22.31 -30.61 -41.79
N VAL A 451 23.54 -30.41 -41.33
CA VAL A 451 23.87 -30.75 -39.94
C VAL A 451 24.25 -29.46 -39.25
N ASN A 452 23.36 -28.96 -38.39
CA ASN A 452 23.63 -27.80 -37.56
C ASN A 452 24.89 -28.10 -36.71
N ILE A 453 25.75 -27.11 -36.53
CA ILE A 453 26.98 -27.22 -35.74
C ILE A 453 26.64 -27.71 -34.31
N ASP A 454 25.50 -27.32 -33.78
CA ASP A 454 24.99 -27.79 -32.48
C ASP A 454 24.71 -29.29 -32.47
N THR A 455 24.25 -29.86 -33.59
CA THR A 455 24.00 -31.30 -33.74
C THR A 455 25.32 -32.07 -33.86
N LEU A 456 26.32 -31.51 -34.55
CA LEU A 456 27.67 -32.07 -34.59
C LEU A 456 28.36 -32.01 -33.23
N LEU A 457 28.20 -30.91 -32.48
CA LEU A 457 28.73 -30.74 -31.14
C LEU A 457 28.06 -31.72 -30.16
N PHE A 458 26.74 -31.88 -30.23
CA PHE A 458 25.99 -32.86 -29.45
C PHE A 458 26.40 -34.30 -29.76
N ILE A 459 26.60 -34.63 -31.05
CA ILE A 459 27.11 -35.95 -31.47
C ILE A 459 28.55 -36.15 -30.98
N MET A 460 29.41 -35.14 -31.03
CA MET A 460 30.77 -35.22 -30.52
C MET A 460 30.84 -35.39 -29.00
N ILE A 461 29.98 -34.69 -28.25
CA ILE A 461 29.85 -34.84 -26.79
C ILE A 461 29.30 -36.24 -26.44
N CYS A 462 28.32 -36.75 -27.21
CA CYS A 462 27.78 -38.11 -27.06
C CYS A 462 28.79 -39.22 -27.42
N LEU A 463 29.69 -38.98 -28.39
CA LEU A 463 30.72 -39.94 -28.79
C LEU A 463 31.93 -39.93 -27.84
N ALA A 464 32.32 -38.76 -27.35
CA ALA A 464 33.38 -38.61 -26.35
C ALA A 464 32.97 -39.13 -24.96
N SER A 465 31.67 -39.14 -24.64
CA SER A 465 31.15 -39.70 -23.40
C SER A 465 31.04 -41.23 -23.41
N ASN A 466 31.02 -41.87 -24.58
CA ASN A 466 30.81 -43.33 -24.71
C ASN A 466 32.03 -44.13 -25.21
N THR A 467 33.14 -43.52 -25.62
CA THR A 467 34.31 -44.28 -26.11
C THR A 467 35.66 -43.65 -25.73
N ASN A 468 36.60 -44.48 -25.26
CA ASN A 468 38.02 -44.14 -25.08
C ASN A 468 38.74 -44.08 -26.44
N VAL A 469 38.38 -43.14 -27.31
CA VAL A 469 39.10 -42.93 -28.58
C VAL A 469 40.06 -41.76 -28.46
N SER A 470 41.35 -42.06 -28.44
CA SER A 470 42.42 -41.13 -28.79
C SER A 470 42.24 -40.67 -30.25
N LEU A 471 41.49 -39.59 -30.47
CA LEU A 471 41.36 -38.97 -31.78
C LEU A 471 42.50 -37.97 -32.00
N HIS A 472 43.58 -38.47 -32.60
CA HIS A 472 44.66 -37.64 -33.09
C HIS A 472 44.22 -36.97 -34.41
N PHE A 473 43.60 -35.80 -34.32
CA PHE A 473 43.25 -35.00 -35.51
C PHE A 473 44.31 -33.91 -35.77
N LYS A 474 45.01 -34.05 -36.90
CA LYS A 474 45.82 -32.98 -37.50
C LYS A 474 44.88 -31.83 -37.88
N LEU A 475 45.10 -30.66 -37.28
CA LEU A 475 44.58 -29.36 -37.68
C LEU A 475 44.79 -29.15 -39.19
N ILE A 476 43.71 -29.23 -39.98
CA ILE A 476 43.67 -28.60 -41.30
C ILE A 476 43.31 -27.13 -41.06
N GLN A 477 44.27 -26.25 -41.34
CA GLN A 477 44.05 -24.82 -41.42
C GLN A 477 42.90 -24.52 -42.39
N MET A 478 41.79 -24.00 -41.89
CA MET A 478 40.89 -23.18 -42.70
C MET A 478 41.17 -21.70 -42.40
N LYS A 479 42.09 -21.16 -43.19
CA LYS A 479 42.18 -19.73 -43.47
C LYS A 479 40.90 -19.29 -44.19
N HIS A 480 40.33 -18.18 -43.72
CA HIS A 480 39.41 -17.28 -44.42
C HIS A 480 38.17 -17.91 -45.08
N ILE A 481 36.99 -17.59 -44.54
CA ILE A 481 35.90 -16.94 -45.30
C ILE A 481 35.12 -16.07 -44.30
N LYS A 482 34.78 -14.86 -44.74
CA LYS A 482 34.12 -13.76 -44.00
C LYS A 482 32.77 -14.15 -43.42
#